data_AF-A0A8X6K6Z2-F1
#
_entry.id   AF-A0A8X6K6Z2-F1
#
_cell.length_a   1.000
_cell.length_b   1.000
_cell.length_c   1.000
_cell.angle_alpha   90.00
_cell.angle_beta   90.00
_cell.angle_gamma   90.00
#
_symmetry.space_group_name_H-M   'P 1'
#
loop_
_entity.id
_entity.type
_entity.pdbx_description
1 polymer ?
#
loop_
_entity_poly.entity_id
_entity_poly.type
_entity_poly.pdbx_seq_one_letter_code
_entity_poly.pdbx_strand_id
1 'polypeptide(L)'
;MRTDQLVKSAWSQVDRFVRGEVKEILSFHSKASVHYLSANKRSGGCSIPSAAEDSDYYLIDTAFKLLTSSDEEVALLAFAHLKRTVRQRVKRQISDGDFASFLSGCMDEEFKKTTNRLSNVWTNALKASMRQK
;
A
#
# COMPACT_ATOMS: atom_id res chain seq x y z
N MET A 1 -7.95 8.43 -3.40
CA MET A 1 -6.61 7.78 -3.48
C MET A 1 -5.56 8.41 -2.57
N ARG A 2 -5.49 9.75 -2.44
CA ARG A 2 -4.45 10.45 -1.65
C ARG A 2 -4.70 10.56 -0.13
N THR A 3 -5.91 10.23 0.33
CA THR A 3 -6.39 10.53 1.69
C THR A 3 -6.69 9.31 2.56
N ASP A 4 -6.38 8.08 2.12
CA ASP A 4 -6.68 6.83 2.86
C ASP A 4 -8.15 6.72 3.34
N GLN A 5 -9.06 7.47 2.71
CA GLN A 5 -10.47 7.57 3.12
C GLN A 5 -11.25 6.28 2.82
N LEU A 6 -10.77 5.48 1.86
CA LEU A 6 -11.43 4.27 1.40
C LEU A 6 -10.51 3.07 1.60
N VAL A 7 -11.04 2.03 2.25
CA VAL A 7 -10.37 0.75 2.46
C VAL A 7 -10.15 0.06 1.11
N LYS A 8 -9.06 -0.69 0.97
CA LYS A 8 -8.72 -1.47 -0.26
C LYS A 8 -9.88 -2.32 -0.79
N SER A 9 -10.75 -2.86 0.07
CA SER A 9 -11.94 -3.63 -0.34
C SER A 9 -12.93 -2.83 -1.18
N ALA A 10 -13.09 -1.54 -0.90
CA ALA A 10 -13.94 -0.66 -1.71
C ALA A 10 -13.35 -0.48 -3.11
N TRP A 11 -12.02 -0.32 -3.23
CA TRP A 11 -11.33 -0.26 -4.52
C TRP A 11 -11.46 -1.58 -5.28
N SER A 12 -11.38 -2.73 -4.60
CA SER A 12 -11.61 -4.03 -5.24
C SER A 12 -13.03 -4.21 -5.77
N GLN A 13 -14.03 -3.57 -5.14
CA GLN A 13 -15.40 -3.57 -5.64
C GLN A 13 -15.53 -2.72 -6.91
N VAL A 14 -14.90 -1.55 -6.92
CA VAL A 14 -14.82 -0.70 -8.13
C VAL A 14 -14.14 -1.45 -9.26
N ASP A 15 -13.01 -2.10 -9.01
CA ASP A 15 -12.29 -2.91 -10.02
C ASP A 15 -13.16 -4.04 -10.57
N ARG A 16 -13.96 -4.69 -9.71
CA ARG A 16 -14.87 -5.75 -10.15
C ARG A 16 -15.96 -5.21 -11.08
N PHE A 17 -16.53 -4.05 -10.74
CA PHE A 17 -17.55 -3.40 -11.57
C PHE A 17 -16.96 -2.96 -12.91
N VAL A 18 -15.88 -2.19 -12.91
CA VAL A 18 -15.20 -1.70 -14.12
C VAL A 18 -14.77 -2.87 -15.02
N ARG A 19 -14.30 -3.97 -14.44
CA ARG A 19 -13.93 -5.16 -15.19
C ARG A 19 -15.11 -5.81 -15.92
N GLY A 20 -16.30 -5.78 -15.33
CA GLY A 20 -17.52 -6.27 -15.98
C GLY A 20 -17.81 -5.49 -17.25
N GLU A 21 -17.87 -4.16 -17.13
CA GLU A 21 -18.12 -3.23 -18.24
C GLU A 21 -17.06 -3.35 -19.34
N VAL A 22 -15.78 -3.40 -18.97
CA VAL A 22 -14.67 -3.58 -19.92
C VAL A 22 -14.82 -4.87 -20.71
N LYS A 23 -15.23 -5.97 -20.06
CA LYS A 23 -15.41 -7.25 -20.74
C LYS A 23 -16.56 -7.21 -21.74
N GLU A 24 -17.66 -6.53 -21.41
CA GLU A 24 -18.76 -6.33 -22.36
C GLU A 24 -18.33 -5.46 -23.55
N ILE A 25 -17.74 -4.29 -23.28
CA ILE A 25 -17.34 -3.33 -24.33
C ILE A 25 -16.34 -3.96 -25.30
N LEU A 26 -15.36 -4.69 -24.78
CA LEU A 26 -14.32 -5.34 -25.60
C LEU A 26 -14.73 -6.73 -26.09
N SER A 27 -15.98 -7.15 -25.83
CA SER A 27 -16.50 -8.47 -26.19
C SER A 27 -15.60 -9.62 -25.73
N PHE A 28 -14.95 -9.46 -24.58
CA PHE A 28 -14.13 -10.51 -24.00
C PHE A 28 -15.00 -11.66 -23.50
N HIS A 29 -14.46 -12.87 -23.57
CA HIS A 29 -15.11 -14.01 -22.96
C HIS A 29 -15.30 -13.77 -21.46
N SER A 30 -16.44 -14.19 -20.89
CA SER A 30 -16.77 -13.97 -19.48
C SER A 30 -15.68 -14.50 -18.53
N LYS A 31 -15.02 -15.59 -18.93
CA LYS A 31 -13.88 -16.22 -18.22
C LYS A 31 -12.51 -15.62 -18.51
N ALA A 32 -12.41 -14.51 -19.25
CA ALA A 32 -11.13 -13.83 -19.48
C ALA A 32 -10.46 -13.54 -18.12
N SER A 33 -9.19 -13.93 -18.02
CA SER A 33 -8.48 -13.95 -16.74
C SER A 33 -8.21 -12.52 -16.27
N VAL A 34 -8.19 -12.35 -14.95
CA VAL A 34 -7.82 -11.08 -14.32
C VAL A 34 -6.42 -10.65 -14.74
N HIS A 35 -5.49 -11.61 -14.76
CA HIS A 35 -4.12 -11.41 -15.17
C HIS A 35 -3.99 -10.94 -16.61
N TYR A 36 -4.84 -11.41 -17.53
CA TYR A 36 -4.81 -10.95 -18.92
C TYR A 36 -5.16 -9.45 -19.03
N LEU A 37 -6.14 -9.01 -18.24
CA LEU A 37 -6.56 -7.61 -18.23
C LEU A 37 -5.51 -6.69 -17.61
N SER A 38 -4.86 -7.12 -16.51
CA SER A 38 -3.82 -6.32 -15.83
C SER A 38 -2.41 -6.50 -16.41
N ALA A 39 -2.17 -7.49 -17.26
CA ALA A 39 -0.85 -7.74 -17.85
C ALA A 39 -0.40 -6.61 -18.79
N ASN A 40 0.92 -6.50 -18.95
CA ASN A 40 1.54 -5.53 -19.84
C ASN A 40 1.14 -5.78 -21.31
N LYS A 41 0.95 -4.72 -22.10
CA LYS A 41 0.77 -4.78 -23.56
C LYS A 41 1.91 -5.54 -24.24
N ARG A 42 3.15 -5.42 -23.74
CA ARG A 42 4.31 -6.15 -24.26
C ARG A 42 4.20 -7.67 -24.09
N SER A 43 3.48 -8.14 -23.08
CA SER A 43 3.18 -9.55 -22.85
C SER A 43 1.84 -9.98 -23.47
N GLY A 44 1.22 -9.16 -24.32
CA GLY A 44 -0.07 -9.44 -24.97
C GLY A 44 -1.30 -9.19 -24.09
N GLY A 45 -1.15 -8.50 -22.94
CA GLY A 45 -2.25 -8.12 -22.05
C GLY A 45 -2.88 -6.76 -22.38
N CYS A 46 -3.96 -6.40 -21.68
CA CYS A 46 -4.71 -5.16 -21.92
C CYS A 46 -4.18 -3.94 -21.15
N SER A 47 -3.32 -4.15 -20.15
CA SER A 47 -2.76 -3.11 -19.26
C SER A 47 -3.81 -2.18 -18.66
N ILE A 48 -4.91 -2.77 -18.20
CA ILE A 48 -5.95 -2.05 -17.48
C ILE A 48 -5.48 -1.93 -16.03
N PRO A 49 -5.29 -0.70 -15.51
CA PRO A 49 -4.81 -0.49 -14.16
C PRO A 49 -5.84 -0.99 -13.13
N SER A 50 -5.33 -1.50 -12.02
CA SER A 50 -6.12 -2.00 -10.89
C SER A 50 -6.14 -0.92 -9.81
N ALA A 51 -7.30 -0.34 -9.53
CA ALA A 51 -7.42 0.73 -8.54
C ALA A 51 -7.04 0.23 -7.13
N ALA A 52 -7.29 -1.05 -6.83
CA ALA A 52 -6.88 -1.67 -5.58
C ALA A 52 -5.35 -1.82 -5.46
N GLU A 53 -4.62 -2.07 -6.56
CA GLU A 53 -3.16 -2.09 -6.57
C GLU A 53 -2.60 -0.67 -6.47
N ASP A 54 -3.13 0.25 -7.27
CA ASP A 54 -2.75 1.66 -7.22
C ASP A 54 -2.96 2.27 -5.82
N SER A 55 -4.02 1.87 -5.11
CA SER A 55 -4.25 2.32 -3.74
C SER A 55 -3.10 2.00 -2.80
N ASP A 56 -2.41 0.86 -2.99
CA ASP A 56 -1.24 0.51 -2.18
C ASP A 56 -0.05 1.38 -2.52
N TYR A 57 0.20 1.63 -3.82
CA TYR A 57 1.27 2.53 -4.25
C TYR A 57 1.08 3.93 -3.70
N TYR A 58 -0.16 4.46 -3.68
CA TYR A 58 -0.44 5.77 -3.10
C TYR A 58 -0.23 5.82 -1.58
N LEU A 59 -0.49 4.74 -0.85
CA LEU A 59 -0.20 4.68 0.59
C LEU A 59 1.31 4.74 0.87
N ILE A 60 2.09 4.00 0.09
CA ILE A 60 3.56 4.01 0.19
C ILE A 60 4.12 5.37 -0.21
N ASP A 61 3.66 5.93 -1.32
CA ASP A 61 4.04 7.24 -1.82
C ASP A 61 3.71 8.37 -0.83
N THR A 62 2.54 8.29 -0.18
CA THR A 62 2.15 9.28 0.85
C THR A 62 3.08 9.22 2.04
N ALA A 63 3.42 8.01 2.53
CA ALA A 63 4.38 7.85 3.62
C ALA A 63 5.76 8.38 3.25
N PHE A 64 6.23 8.12 2.02
CA PHE A 64 7.50 8.63 1.51
C PHE A 64 7.52 10.16 1.43
N LYS A 65 6.45 10.77 0.90
CA LYS A 65 6.31 12.23 0.78
C LYS A 65 6.24 12.94 2.12
N LEU A 66 5.66 12.32 3.14
CA LEU A 66 5.66 12.89 4.49
C LEU A 66 7.09 12.93 5.08
N LEU A 67 7.91 11.91 4.81
CA LEU A 67 9.30 11.88 5.28
C LEU A 67 10.23 12.78 4.46
N THR A 68 9.92 12.99 3.18
CA THR A 68 10.71 13.80 2.24
C THR A 68 10.04 15.14 1.91
N SER A 69 9.17 15.62 2.80
CA SER A 69 8.50 16.91 2.66
C SER A 69 9.53 18.03 2.55
N SER A 70 9.27 19.02 1.68
CA SER A 70 10.09 20.23 1.59
C SER A 70 9.98 21.11 2.84
N ASP A 71 8.87 20.96 3.57
CA ASP A 71 8.66 21.59 4.87
C ASP A 71 9.33 20.74 5.96
N GLU A 72 10.37 21.31 6.59
CA GLU A 72 11.18 20.65 7.60
C GLU A 72 10.39 20.33 8.88
N GLU A 73 9.43 21.18 9.28
CA GLU A 73 8.59 20.91 10.45
C GLU A 73 7.70 19.69 10.19
N VAL A 74 7.11 19.61 8.99
CA VAL A 74 6.30 18.45 8.59
C VAL A 74 7.13 17.17 8.57
N ALA A 75 8.34 17.22 8.01
CA ALA A 75 9.24 16.06 7.96
C ALA A 75 9.65 15.60 9.38
N LEU A 76 9.99 16.55 10.27
CA LEU A 76 10.34 16.26 11.66
C LEU A 76 9.17 15.65 12.45
N LEU A 77 7.97 16.23 12.31
CA LEU A 77 6.75 15.72 12.94
C LEU A 77 6.38 14.32 12.40
N ALA A 78 6.50 14.11 11.10
CA ALA A 78 6.27 12.81 10.46
C ALA A 78 7.25 11.76 11.00
N PHE A 79 8.55 12.10 11.05
CA PHE A 79 9.57 11.21 11.58
C PHE A 79 9.36 10.89 13.07
N ALA A 80 9.00 11.89 13.88
CA ALA A 80 8.64 11.67 15.29
C ALA A 80 7.42 10.74 15.44
N HIS A 81 6.41 10.90 14.56
CA HIS A 81 5.23 10.04 14.54
C HIS A 81 5.55 8.60 14.13
N LEU A 82 6.44 8.42 13.14
CA LEU A 82 6.96 7.12 12.73
C LEU A 82 7.71 6.45 13.89
N LYS A 83 8.63 7.18 14.52
CA LYS A 83 9.41 6.70 15.67
C LYS A 83 8.50 6.23 16.80
N ARG A 84 7.45 6.98 17.12
CA ARG A 84 6.44 6.57 18.11
C ARG A 84 5.73 5.28 17.71
N THR A 85 5.34 5.14 16.44
CA THR A 85 4.65 3.95 15.93
C THR A 85 5.53 2.71 15.99
N VAL A 86 6.82 2.84 15.66
CA VAL A 86 7.78 1.72 15.74
C VAL A 86 8.11 1.38 17.20
N ARG A 87 8.27 2.37 18.09
CA ARG A 87 8.45 2.16 19.56
C ARG A 87 7.32 1.38 20.20
N GLN A 88 6.08 1.62 19.77
CA GLN A 88 4.94 0.88 20.29
C GLN A 88 4.94 -0.59 19.85
N ARG A 89 5.67 -0.94 18.80
CA ARG A 89 5.73 -2.31 18.24
C ARG A 89 6.97 -3.07 18.69
N VAL A 90 8.10 -2.39 18.80
CA VAL A 90 9.41 -2.95 19.13
C VAL A 90 9.71 -2.68 20.61
N LYS A 91 9.84 -3.74 21.41
CA LYS A 91 10.12 -3.66 22.86
C LYS A 91 11.63 -3.56 23.19
N ARG A 92 12.44 -3.01 22.28
CA ARG A 92 13.89 -2.80 22.43
C ARG A 92 14.30 -1.39 21.98
N GLN A 93 15.56 -1.03 22.21
CA GLN A 93 16.13 0.19 21.63
C GLN A 93 16.08 0.12 20.09
N ILE A 94 15.67 1.23 19.49
CA ILE A 94 15.43 1.34 18.05
C ILE A 94 16.70 1.87 17.37
N SER A 95 17.11 1.17 16.33
CA SER A 95 18.14 1.59 15.39
C SER A 95 17.49 2.14 14.11
N ASP A 96 18.23 2.93 13.34
CA ASP A 96 17.74 3.48 12.08
C ASP A 96 17.38 2.38 11.06
N GLY A 97 18.07 1.24 11.12
CA GLY A 97 17.75 0.05 10.32
C GLY A 97 16.35 -0.51 10.59
N ASP A 98 15.81 -0.30 11.80
CA ASP A 98 14.48 -0.79 12.16
C ASP A 98 13.38 0.00 11.44
N PHE A 99 13.60 1.30 11.17
CA PHE A 99 12.67 2.11 10.38
C PHE A 99 12.61 1.63 8.93
N ALA A 100 13.77 1.36 8.34
CA ALA A 100 13.86 0.86 6.96
C ALA A 100 13.22 -0.53 6.82
N SER A 101 13.52 -1.45 7.74
CA SER A 101 12.92 -2.79 7.77
C SER A 101 11.39 -2.71 7.95
N PHE A 102 10.92 -1.85 8.85
CA PHE A 102 9.49 -1.62 9.06
C PHE A 102 8.81 -1.09 7.79
N LEU A 103 9.30 -0.01 7.18
CA LEU A 103 8.68 0.58 6.00
C LEU A 103 8.74 -0.35 4.77
N SER A 104 9.75 -1.20 4.69
CA SER A 104 9.91 -2.22 3.64
C SER A 104 9.01 -3.43 3.83
N GLY A 105 8.16 -3.48 4.86
CA GLY A 105 7.33 -4.66 5.12
C GLY A 105 8.14 -5.88 5.52
N CYS A 106 9.32 -5.70 6.13
CA CYS A 106 10.06 -6.80 6.74
C CYS A 106 9.46 -7.08 8.12
N MET A 107 8.79 -8.23 8.25
CA MET A 107 8.18 -8.67 9.49
C MET A 107 9.07 -9.74 10.13
N ASP A 108 10.18 -9.31 10.73
CA ASP A 108 10.93 -10.20 11.63
C ASP A 108 10.04 -10.61 12.81
N GLU A 109 10.41 -11.70 13.50
CA GLU A 109 9.63 -12.30 14.61
C GLU A 109 9.21 -11.29 15.69
N GLU A 110 9.95 -10.19 15.87
CA GLU A 110 9.61 -9.11 16.79
C GLU A 110 8.44 -8.25 16.31
N PHE A 111 8.33 -7.97 15.01
CA PHE A 111 7.24 -7.18 14.43
C PHE A 111 5.94 -7.96 14.29
N LYS A 112 6.01 -9.30 14.19
CA LYS A 112 4.84 -10.20 14.11
C LYS A 112 4.05 -10.29 15.42
N LYS A 113 4.72 -10.16 16.57
CA LYS A 113 4.12 -10.40 17.90
C LYS A 113 3.12 -9.33 18.33
N THR A 114 3.14 -8.16 17.71
CA THR A 114 2.31 -7.01 18.13
C THR A 114 1.18 -6.77 17.12
N THR A 115 0.14 -7.60 17.19
CA THR A 115 -1.16 -7.34 16.57
C THR A 115 -1.86 -6.25 17.38
N ASN A 116 -1.64 -4.97 17.06
CA ASN A 116 -2.40 -3.89 17.72
C ASN A 116 -3.21 -3.00 16.74
N ARG A 117 -4.36 -2.57 17.25
CA ARG A 117 -5.59 -2.01 16.64
C ARG A 117 -5.45 -0.64 15.96
N LEU A 118 -4.31 0.02 16.05
CA LEU A 118 -4.16 1.41 15.60
C LEU A 118 -3.91 1.47 14.08
N SER A 119 -4.93 1.88 13.34
CA SER A 119 -4.82 2.25 11.92
C SER A 119 -4.23 3.66 11.85
N ASN A 120 -3.05 3.77 11.26
CA ASN A 120 -2.41 5.04 10.93
C ASN A 120 -1.64 4.93 9.62
N VAL A 121 -1.20 6.08 9.09
CA VAL A 121 -0.46 6.19 7.81
C VAL A 121 0.70 5.19 7.71
N TRP A 122 1.50 5.04 8.76
CA TRP A 122 2.67 4.14 8.75
C TRP A 122 2.29 2.67 8.76
N THR A 123 1.26 2.29 9.52
CA THR A 123 0.76 0.91 9.54
C THR A 123 0.05 0.53 8.24
N ASN A 124 -0.56 1.49 7.56
CA ASN A 124 -1.21 1.29 6.27
C ASN A 124 -0.18 1.22 5.14
N ALA A 125 0.87 2.05 5.20
CA ALA A 125 2.04 1.94 4.34
C ALA A 125 2.76 0.58 4.52
N LEU A 126 2.99 0.14 5.76
CA LEU A 126 3.53 -1.20 6.05
C LEU A 126 2.69 -2.30 5.39
N LYS A 127 1.37 -2.28 5.60
CA LYS A 127 0.45 -3.25 5.02
C LYS A 127 0.47 -3.21 3.49
N ALA A 128 0.59 -2.03 2.90
CA ALA A 128 0.74 -1.86 1.46
C ALA A 128 2.07 -2.46 0.97
N SER A 129 3.20 -2.11 1.59
CA SER A 129 4.53 -2.68 1.26
C SER A 129 4.55 -4.20 1.33
N MET A 130 3.90 -4.81 2.34
CA MET A 130 3.80 -6.28 2.45
C MET A 130 3.01 -6.93 1.31
N ARG A 131 2.09 -6.22 0.65
CA ARG A 131 1.31 -6.73 -0.48
C ARG A 131 2.02 -6.53 -1.83
N GLN A 132 3.05 -5.70 -1.87
CA GLN A 132 3.82 -5.38 -3.07
C GLN A 132 5.12 -6.20 -3.19
N LYS A 133 5.40 -7.08 -2.21
CA LYS A 133 6.43 -8.12 -2.29
C LYS A 133 5.88 -9.34 -3.01
#